data_AF-A0A8D5ZH35-F1
#
_entry.id   AF-A0A8D5ZH35-F1
#
_cell.length_a   1.000
_cell.length_b   1.000
_cell.length_c   1.000
_cell.angle_alpha   90.00
_cell.angle_beta   90.00
_cell.angle_gamma   90.00
#
_symmetry.space_group_name_H-M   'P 1'
#
loop_
_entity.id
_entity.type
_entity.pdbx_description
1 polymer ?
#
loop_
_entity_poly.entity_id
_entity_poly.type
_entity_poly.pdbx_seq_one_letter_code
_entity_poly.pdbx_strand_id
1 'polypeptide(L)'
;MTFVRLFKKHNDGKEMIYEDEFGEWLIIRRNKLLSTVFEIVADTVKSFHLKYHDVYFLSYNIHERIPALVESKIMAVFFASPTKETFISKFHGRTEGKAEIVKLDVDEIACCNKRFFFLDTELLIKKVEKSKRNIKLLLPPVGLSASEIPITLDYLISSFISKKCKASDGKIKNNQLLTLLTCFNLEYELNENIIKDKLTYLGTPSISIKRDPNLNRVEISVIINDLKYEKIIPLVWTKLA
;
A
#
# COMPACT_ATOMS: atom_id res chain seq x y z
N MET A 1 12.84 -19.67 0.44
CA MET A 1 13.03 -18.21 0.36
C MET A 1 12.64 -17.65 1.72
N THR A 2 13.62 -17.26 2.54
CA THR A 2 13.48 -17.22 4.01
C THR A 2 13.45 -15.77 4.50
N PHE A 3 12.26 -15.26 4.83
CA PHE A 3 11.99 -13.88 5.28
C PHE A 3 12.47 -13.55 6.71
N VAL A 4 13.30 -14.38 7.35
CA VAL A 4 13.41 -14.42 8.83
C VAL A 4 14.58 -13.60 9.43
N ARG A 5 15.43 -12.92 8.65
CA ARG A 5 16.66 -12.31 9.20
C ARG A 5 16.65 -10.80 9.51
N LEU A 6 15.50 -10.12 9.49
CA LEU A 6 15.41 -8.68 9.83
C LEU A 6 14.81 -8.36 11.22
N PHE A 7 14.30 -9.34 11.96
CA PHE A 7 13.55 -9.08 13.19
C PHE A 7 14.31 -9.56 14.43
N LYS A 8 15.15 -8.70 15.01
CA LYS A 8 15.51 -8.81 16.43
C LYS A 8 14.38 -8.20 17.26
N LYS A 9 13.61 -9.04 17.93
CA LYS A 9 12.60 -8.63 18.93
C LYS A 9 13.35 -7.97 20.11
N HIS A 10 13.42 -6.64 20.12
CA HIS A 10 13.91 -5.89 21.27
C HIS A 10 12.77 -5.66 22.26
N ASN A 11 13.06 -5.89 23.54
CA ASN A 11 12.17 -5.83 24.70
C ASN A 11 11.76 -4.39 25.10
N ASP A 12 11.68 -3.46 24.15
CA ASP A 12 11.62 -2.01 24.43
C ASP A 12 10.19 -1.45 24.49
N GLY A 13 9.15 -2.26 24.77
CA GLY A 13 7.77 -1.79 25.05
C GLY A 13 7.10 -0.89 23.99
N LYS A 14 7.73 -0.68 22.83
CA LYS A 14 7.27 0.21 21.76
C LYS A 14 6.60 -0.63 20.70
N GLU A 15 5.29 -0.45 20.55
CA GLU A 15 4.47 -1.08 19.52
C GLU A 15 5.20 -1.10 18.17
N MET A 16 5.26 -2.29 17.58
CA MET A 16 5.87 -2.52 16.27
C MET A 16 4.87 -2.33 15.14
N ILE A 17 3.58 -2.38 15.45
CA ILE A 17 2.47 -2.18 14.54
C ILE A 17 1.75 -0.92 14.99
N TYR A 18 1.43 -0.04 14.06
CA TYR A 18 0.67 1.18 14.26
C TYR A 18 -0.46 1.19 13.24
N GLU A 19 -1.70 1.49 13.65
CA GLU A 19 -2.85 1.58 12.76
C GLU A 19 -3.31 3.04 12.66
N ASP A 20 -3.60 3.49 11.44
CA ASP A 20 -4.30 4.75 11.17
C ASP A 20 -5.38 4.58 10.08
N GLU A 21 -5.96 5.70 9.66
CA GLU A 21 -7.01 5.74 8.63
C GLU A 21 -6.60 5.13 7.29
N PHE A 22 -5.29 5.08 6.99
CA PHE A 22 -4.77 4.56 5.73
C PHE A 22 -4.38 3.07 5.81
N GLY A 23 -4.25 2.50 7.01
CA GLY A 23 -3.99 1.06 7.16
C GLY A 23 -3.15 0.71 8.37
N GLU A 24 -2.54 -0.47 8.30
CA GLU A 24 -1.65 -1.01 9.33
C GLU A 24 -0.19 -0.85 8.90
N TRP A 25 0.67 -0.44 9.83
CA TRP A 25 2.03 0.00 9.55
C TRP A 25 3.01 -0.70 10.48
N LEU A 26 4.00 -1.38 9.91
CA LEU A 26 5.20 -1.80 10.62
C LEU A 26 6.10 -0.59 10.87
N ILE A 27 6.48 -0.39 12.12
CA ILE A 27 7.41 0.66 12.52
C ILE A 27 8.85 0.16 12.37
N ILE A 28 9.49 0.54 11.26
CA ILE A 28 10.88 0.19 10.98
C ILE A 28 11.81 1.19 11.65
N ARG A 29 12.80 0.65 12.36
CA ARG A 29 13.85 1.41 13.06
C ARG A 29 15.22 0.92 12.59
N ARG A 30 16.21 1.82 12.57
CA ARG A 30 17.64 1.48 12.33
C ARG A 30 17.96 0.87 10.96
N ASN A 31 17.05 0.89 9.98
CA ASN A 31 17.39 0.57 8.58
C ASN A 31 17.97 1.83 7.90
N LYS A 32 19.27 1.85 7.64
CA LYS A 32 19.97 3.05 7.15
C LYS A 32 19.63 3.40 5.71
N LEU A 33 19.45 2.41 4.83
CA LEU A 33 19.08 2.64 3.43
C LEU A 33 17.67 3.20 3.34
N LEU A 34 16.70 2.54 3.98
CA LEU A 34 15.33 3.03 4.08
C LEU A 34 15.26 4.42 4.73
N SER A 35 16.08 4.67 5.77
CA SER A 35 16.16 6.00 6.40
C SER A 35 16.67 7.07 5.43
N THR A 36 17.60 6.73 4.54
CA THR A 36 18.12 7.68 3.55
C THR A 36 17.03 8.05 2.54
N VAL A 37 16.29 7.06 2.03
CA VAL A 37 15.14 7.31 1.14
C VAL A 37 14.07 8.14 1.86
N PHE A 38 13.73 7.78 3.11
CA PHE A 38 12.76 8.52 3.91
C PHE A 38 13.16 9.98 4.09
N GLU A 39 14.42 10.29 4.42
CA GLU A 39 14.86 11.68 4.59
C GLU A 39 14.83 12.46 3.28
N ILE A 40 15.16 11.87 2.13
CA ILE A 40 15.00 12.53 0.82
C ILE A 40 13.54 12.94 0.60
N VAL A 41 12.59 12.02 0.81
CA VAL A 41 11.16 12.29 0.63
C VAL A 41 10.67 13.30 1.66
N ALA A 42 11.01 13.10 2.94
CA ALA A 42 10.58 13.98 4.02
C ALA A 42 11.12 15.40 3.87
N ASP A 43 12.37 15.58 3.44
CA ASP A 43 12.95 16.90 3.17
C ASP A 43 12.28 17.56 1.95
N THR A 44 11.91 16.76 0.94
CA THR A 44 11.14 17.23 -0.21
C THR A 44 9.78 17.75 0.24
N VAL A 45 9.03 16.96 1.00
CA VAL A 45 7.71 17.32 1.56
C VAL A 45 7.80 18.56 2.45
N LYS A 46 8.74 18.61 3.39
CA LYS A 46 8.92 19.75 4.31
C LYS A 46 9.24 21.06 3.58
N SER A 47 9.90 21.00 2.43
CA SER A 47 10.25 22.20 1.66
C SER A 47 9.04 22.99 1.16
N PHE A 48 7.84 22.41 1.23
CA PHE A 48 6.58 23.09 0.90
C PHE A 48 5.99 23.86 2.09
N HIS A 49 6.61 23.81 3.27
CA HIS A 49 6.17 24.52 4.49
C HIS A 49 4.71 24.25 4.86
N LEU A 50 4.24 23.02 4.58
CA LEU A 50 2.86 22.60 4.82
C LEU A 50 2.68 22.18 6.27
N LYS A 51 1.61 22.70 6.89
CA LYS A 51 1.28 22.46 8.30
C LYS A 51 0.98 20.99 8.60
N TYR A 52 0.36 20.28 7.65
CA TYR A 52 -0.03 18.88 7.80
C TYR A 52 0.44 18.08 6.58
N HIS A 53 1.31 17.11 6.84
CA HIS A 53 1.80 16.17 5.85
C HIS A 53 2.26 14.88 6.52
N ASP A 54 2.19 13.77 5.79
CA ASP A 54 2.70 12.47 6.23
C ASP A 54 3.36 11.71 5.07
N VAL A 55 4.26 10.79 5.41
CA VAL A 55 4.98 9.94 4.45
C VAL A 55 4.90 8.49 4.90
N TYR A 56 4.46 7.63 4.00
CA TYR A 56 4.24 6.21 4.20
C TYR A 56 4.98 5.41 3.15
N PHE A 57 5.74 4.39 3.55
CA PHE A 57 6.32 3.44 2.61
C PHE A 57 5.32 2.30 2.38
N LEU A 58 4.96 2.07 1.13
CA LEU A 58 4.03 1.03 0.70
C LEU A 58 4.78 -0.25 0.34
N SER A 59 5.97 -0.11 -0.23
CA SER A 59 6.91 -1.22 -0.42
C SER A 59 8.34 -0.71 -0.27
N TYR A 60 9.22 -1.63 0.12
CA TYR A 60 10.65 -1.39 0.20
C TYR A 60 11.39 -2.68 -0.15
N ASN A 61 12.27 -2.61 -1.14
CA ASN A 61 13.09 -3.73 -1.56
C ASN A 61 14.53 -3.26 -1.84
N ILE A 62 15.50 -4.15 -1.61
CA ILE A 62 16.90 -3.92 -1.97
C ILE A 62 17.21 -4.88 -3.12
N HIS A 63 17.78 -4.35 -4.20
CA HIS A 63 18.15 -5.16 -5.34
C HIS A 63 19.19 -6.22 -4.95
N GLU A 64 18.94 -7.50 -5.31
CA GLU A 64 19.74 -8.63 -4.84
C GLU A 64 21.22 -8.54 -5.24
N ARG A 65 21.50 -8.00 -6.44
CA ARG A 65 22.86 -7.91 -6.99
C ARG A 65 23.53 -6.56 -6.75
N ILE A 66 22.76 -5.53 -6.42
CA ILE A 66 23.25 -4.17 -6.23
C ILE A 66 22.73 -3.69 -4.87
N PRO A 67 23.42 -3.99 -3.76
CA PRO A 67 22.89 -3.76 -2.41
C PRO A 67 22.59 -2.28 -2.07
N ALA A 68 23.11 -1.35 -2.87
CA ALA A 68 22.85 0.08 -2.74
C ALA A 68 21.67 0.56 -3.60
N LEU A 69 21.16 -0.26 -4.52
CA LEU A 69 19.98 0.03 -5.33
C LEU A 69 18.74 -0.36 -4.53
N VAL A 70 17.93 0.66 -4.25
CA VAL A 70 16.73 0.54 -3.44
C VAL A 70 15.52 0.86 -4.30
N GLU A 71 14.57 -0.07 -4.29
CA GLU A 71 13.25 0.08 -4.90
C GLU A 71 12.26 0.45 -3.79
N SER A 72 11.46 1.50 -3.99
CA SER A 72 10.50 1.96 -2.99
C SER A 72 9.25 2.53 -3.61
N LYS A 73 8.11 2.10 -3.09
CA LYS A 73 6.79 2.64 -3.37
C LYS A 73 6.34 3.46 -2.17
N ILE A 74 5.98 4.72 -2.37
CA ILE A 74 5.83 5.69 -1.27
C ILE A 74 4.57 6.51 -1.48
N MET A 75 3.79 6.72 -0.42
CA MET A 75 2.65 7.62 -0.40
C MET A 75 2.99 8.84 0.46
N ALA A 76 2.95 10.04 -0.14
CA ALA A 76 3.01 11.31 0.56
C ALA A 76 1.62 11.95 0.59
N VAL A 77 1.17 12.36 1.77
CA VAL A 77 -0.17 12.94 2.00
C VAL A 77 -0.04 14.42 2.29
N PHE A 78 -0.88 15.24 1.64
CA PHE A 78 -0.90 16.69 1.76
C PHE A 78 -2.32 17.22 1.95
N PHE A 79 -2.49 18.22 2.83
CA PHE A 79 -3.76 18.93 3.00
C PHE A 79 -3.83 20.26 2.20
N ALA A 80 -2.68 20.79 1.76
CA ALA A 80 -2.58 21.92 0.84
C ALA A 80 -1.50 21.61 -0.20
N SER A 81 -1.73 21.98 -1.46
CA SER A 81 -1.17 21.22 -2.58
C SER A 81 0.03 21.88 -3.26
N PRO A 82 1.18 21.21 -3.30
CA PRO A 82 2.18 21.44 -4.35
C PRO A 82 1.72 20.80 -5.67
N THR A 83 2.22 21.28 -6.80
CA THR A 83 2.05 20.60 -8.10
C THR A 83 3.02 19.43 -8.21
N LYS A 84 2.66 18.41 -9.00
CA LYS A 84 3.52 17.26 -9.30
C LYS A 84 4.89 17.70 -9.84
N GLU A 85 4.93 18.67 -10.75
CA GLU A 85 6.18 19.16 -11.37
C GLU A 85 7.10 19.81 -10.33
N THR A 86 6.52 20.62 -9.45
CA THR A 86 7.28 21.29 -8.38
C THR A 86 7.83 20.28 -7.39
N PHE A 87 7.07 19.23 -7.10
CA PHE A 87 7.51 18.12 -6.26
C PHE A 87 8.67 17.36 -6.87
N ILE A 88 8.58 16.97 -8.14
CA ILE A 88 9.65 16.28 -8.87
C ILE A 88 10.92 17.14 -8.85
N SER A 89 10.83 18.42 -9.23
CA SER A 89 11.99 19.34 -9.24
C SER A 89 12.68 19.42 -7.88
N LYS A 90 11.91 19.57 -6.80
CA LYS A 90 12.47 19.59 -5.44
C LYS A 90 13.05 18.23 -5.02
N PHE A 91 12.42 17.12 -5.41
CA PHE A 91 12.92 15.78 -5.13
C PHE A 91 14.29 15.56 -5.76
N HIS A 92 14.49 15.97 -7.03
CA HIS A 92 15.79 15.94 -7.69
C HIS A 92 16.85 16.71 -6.88
N GLY A 93 16.55 17.95 -6.50
CA GLY A 93 17.48 18.77 -5.71
C GLY A 93 17.79 18.20 -4.31
N ARG A 94 16.86 17.47 -3.68
CA ARG A 94 17.10 16.81 -2.38
C ARG A 94 17.83 15.48 -2.50
N THR A 95 17.86 14.90 -3.69
CA THR A 95 18.55 13.64 -3.97
C THR A 95 20.03 13.86 -4.31
N GLU A 96 20.37 15.03 -4.85
CA GLU A 96 21.72 15.41 -5.23
C GLU A 96 22.74 15.17 -4.09
N GLY A 97 23.83 14.48 -4.42
CA GLY A 97 24.88 14.11 -3.46
C GLY A 97 24.52 12.99 -2.46
N LYS A 98 23.25 12.59 -2.36
CA LYS A 98 22.79 11.49 -1.48
C LYS A 98 22.58 10.19 -2.26
N ALA A 99 21.97 10.27 -3.43
CA ALA A 99 21.69 9.12 -4.28
C ALA A 99 21.66 9.53 -5.76
N GLU A 100 21.55 8.53 -6.64
CA GLU A 100 21.23 8.70 -8.05
C GLU A 100 19.85 8.13 -8.33
N ILE A 101 19.04 8.89 -9.09
CA ILE A 101 17.70 8.49 -9.46
C ILE A 101 17.80 7.65 -10.73
N VAL A 102 17.57 6.35 -10.59
CA VAL A 102 17.48 5.42 -11.73
C VAL A 102 16.07 5.52 -12.32
N LYS A 103 15.06 5.56 -11.46
CA LYS A 103 13.65 5.71 -11.83
C LYS A 103 12.92 6.59 -10.80
N LEU A 104 12.04 7.44 -11.29
CA LEU A 104 11.08 8.20 -10.50
C LEU A 104 9.80 8.40 -11.32
N ASP A 105 8.76 7.66 -10.97
CA ASP A 105 7.40 7.92 -11.41
C ASP A 105 6.61 8.51 -10.24
N VAL A 106 5.79 9.51 -10.53
CA VAL A 106 4.95 10.17 -9.51
C VAL A 106 3.52 10.23 -10.02
N ASP A 107 2.60 9.58 -9.33
CA ASP A 107 1.17 9.69 -9.59
C ASP A 107 0.50 10.59 -8.57
N GLU A 108 -0.55 11.29 -9.00
CA GLU A 108 -1.28 12.22 -8.18
C GLU A 108 -2.74 11.80 -8.07
N ILE A 109 -3.25 11.76 -6.84
CA ILE A 109 -4.66 11.56 -6.55
C ILE A 109 -5.14 12.66 -5.61
N ALA A 110 -6.29 13.24 -5.94
CA ALA A 110 -7.03 14.12 -5.05
C ALA A 110 -8.34 13.43 -4.65
N CYS A 111 -8.53 13.16 -3.36
CA CYS A 111 -9.75 12.60 -2.81
C CYS A 111 -9.88 12.94 -1.31
N CYS A 112 -11.11 12.94 -0.77
CA CYS A 112 -11.37 13.19 0.65
C CYS A 112 -10.71 14.47 1.22
N ASN A 113 -10.69 15.56 0.44
CA ASN A 113 -10.01 16.83 0.78
C ASN A 113 -8.50 16.72 1.06
N LYS A 114 -7.87 15.62 0.61
CA LYS A 114 -6.43 15.36 0.72
C LYS A 114 -5.86 15.18 -0.70
N ARG A 115 -4.60 15.55 -0.89
CA ARG A 115 -3.81 15.22 -2.10
C ARG A 115 -2.76 14.18 -1.72
N PHE A 116 -2.62 13.18 -2.58
CA PHE A 116 -1.71 12.08 -2.43
C PHE A 116 -0.74 12.09 -3.61
N PHE A 117 0.55 12.03 -3.32
CA PHE A 117 1.56 11.66 -4.31
C PHE A 117 2.03 10.25 -4.04
N PHE A 118 1.92 9.40 -5.05
CA PHE A 118 2.47 8.06 -5.06
C PHE A 118 3.75 8.07 -5.86
N LEU A 119 4.86 7.76 -5.21
CA LEU A 119 6.16 7.69 -5.85
C LEU A 119 6.52 6.22 -6.06
N ASP A 120 6.89 5.85 -7.27
CA ASP A 120 7.59 4.60 -7.58
C ASP A 120 9.04 4.95 -7.94
N THR A 121 9.97 4.51 -7.10
CA THR A 121 11.36 4.99 -7.12
C THR A 121 12.36 3.86 -7.15
N GLU A 122 13.41 4.05 -7.94
CA GLU A 122 14.64 3.26 -7.88
C GLU A 122 15.80 4.22 -7.65
N LEU A 123 16.42 4.11 -6.47
CA LEU A 123 17.50 4.99 -6.05
C LEU A 123 18.77 4.20 -5.78
N LEU A 124 19.86 4.58 -6.43
CA LEU A 124 21.20 4.09 -6.11
C LEU A 124 21.81 4.97 -5.00
N ILE A 125 21.80 4.46 -3.76
CA ILE A 125 22.24 5.22 -2.58
C ILE A 125 23.76 5.37 -2.57
N LYS A 126 24.24 6.62 -2.62
CA LYS A 126 25.67 6.97 -2.61
C LYS A 126 26.17 7.31 -1.21
N LYS A 127 25.33 7.96 -0.40
CA LYS A 127 25.65 8.38 0.97
C LYS A 127 24.54 7.95 1.92
N VAL A 128 24.93 7.21 2.95
CA VAL A 128 24.00 6.67 3.95
C VAL A 128 23.89 7.62 5.13
N GLU A 129 22.67 8.07 5.42
CA GLU A 129 22.40 8.94 6.57
C GLU A 129 22.20 8.13 7.88
N LYS A 130 22.50 8.76 9.02
CA LYS A 130 22.26 8.13 10.33
C LYS A 130 20.76 8.11 10.64
N SER A 131 20.22 6.90 10.84
CA SER A 131 18.82 6.67 11.20
C SER A 131 18.47 7.31 12.56
N LYS A 132 17.53 8.25 12.57
CA LYS A 132 16.96 8.85 13.79
C LYS A 132 15.44 8.74 13.90
N ARG A 133 14.75 8.28 12.86
CA ARG A 133 13.27 8.32 12.77
C ARG A 133 12.65 6.93 12.66
N ASN A 134 11.43 6.83 13.17
CA ASN A 134 10.53 5.70 12.96
C ASN A 134 9.92 5.84 11.57
N ILE A 135 9.99 4.79 10.75
CA ILE A 135 9.48 4.79 9.38
C ILE A 135 8.28 3.87 9.32
N LYS A 136 7.14 4.38 8.85
CA LYS A 136 5.92 3.59 8.62
C LYS A 136 6.08 2.81 7.31
N LEU A 137 6.15 1.49 7.39
CA LEU A 137 6.14 0.57 6.25
C LEU A 137 4.83 -0.22 6.27
N LEU A 138 4.10 -0.26 5.16
CA LEU A 138 2.81 -0.92 5.06
C LEU A 138 2.92 -2.39 5.48
N LEU A 139 2.04 -2.80 6.39
CA LEU A 139 1.71 -4.19 6.61
C LEU A 139 0.55 -4.52 5.66
N PRO A 140 0.81 -5.15 4.49
CA PRO A 140 -0.25 -5.39 3.53
C PRO A 140 -1.29 -6.33 4.16
N PRO A 141 -2.58 -6.12 3.87
CA PRO A 141 -3.62 -6.96 4.42
C PRO A 141 -3.50 -8.39 3.87
N VAL A 142 -4.03 -9.36 4.63
CA VAL A 142 -3.84 -10.79 4.35
C VAL A 142 -4.25 -11.15 2.92
N GLY A 143 -3.33 -11.78 2.18
CA GLY A 143 -3.55 -12.23 0.80
C GLY A 143 -2.92 -11.31 -0.26
N LEU A 144 -2.38 -10.16 0.14
CA LEU A 144 -1.68 -9.22 -0.76
C LEU A 144 -0.19 -9.16 -0.48
N SER A 145 0.60 -9.01 -1.53
CA SER A 145 2.01 -8.64 -1.43
C SER A 145 2.19 -7.14 -1.65
N ALA A 146 3.02 -6.49 -0.83
CA ALA A 146 3.42 -5.10 -1.02
C ALA A 146 4.08 -4.84 -2.38
N SER A 147 4.70 -5.86 -3.00
CA SER A 147 5.30 -5.75 -4.33
C SER A 147 4.27 -5.57 -5.44
N GLU A 148 3.04 -6.09 -5.25
CA GLU A 148 1.96 -6.06 -6.24
C GLU A 148 1.25 -4.71 -6.30
N ILE A 149 1.38 -3.86 -5.27
CA ILE A 149 0.80 -2.51 -5.22
C ILE A 149 1.46 -1.63 -6.29
N PRO A 150 0.74 -0.81 -7.08
CA PRO A 150 -0.71 -0.66 -7.06
C PRO A 150 -1.44 -1.83 -7.71
N ILE A 151 -2.55 -2.22 -7.10
CA ILE A 151 -3.45 -3.26 -7.61
C ILE A 151 -4.79 -2.68 -8.03
N THR A 152 -5.54 -3.37 -8.89
CA THR A 152 -6.93 -2.97 -9.16
C THR A 152 -7.85 -3.29 -7.99
N LEU A 153 -8.99 -2.60 -7.90
CA LEU A 153 -10.02 -2.90 -6.90
C LEU A 153 -10.53 -4.35 -7.03
N ASP A 154 -10.68 -4.84 -8.26
CA ASP A 154 -11.11 -6.21 -8.54
C ASP A 154 -10.07 -7.24 -8.07
N TYR A 155 -8.78 -6.94 -8.26
CA TYR A 155 -7.70 -7.79 -7.75
C TYR A 155 -7.63 -7.77 -6.22
N LEU A 156 -7.87 -6.61 -5.59
CA LEU A 156 -7.95 -6.47 -4.14
C LEU A 156 -9.01 -7.40 -3.56
N ILE A 157 -10.25 -7.34 -4.07
CA ILE A 157 -11.34 -8.20 -3.56
C ILE A 157 -11.07 -9.66 -3.88
N SER A 158 -10.63 -9.98 -5.10
CA SER A 158 -10.30 -11.35 -5.48
C SER A 158 -9.21 -11.93 -4.58
N SER A 159 -8.21 -11.13 -4.18
CA SER A 159 -7.11 -11.58 -3.31
C SER A 159 -7.55 -11.89 -1.89
N PHE A 160 -8.57 -11.22 -1.35
CA PHE A 160 -9.14 -11.57 -0.04
C PHE A 160 -9.84 -12.93 -0.05
N ILE A 161 -10.45 -13.29 -1.18
CA ILE A 161 -11.19 -14.54 -1.33
C ILE A 161 -10.26 -15.66 -1.82
N SER A 162 -9.81 -15.54 -3.07
CA SER A 162 -8.89 -16.46 -3.75
C SER A 162 -8.43 -15.84 -5.07
N LYS A 163 -7.12 -15.90 -5.36
CA LYS A 163 -6.55 -15.43 -6.65
C LYS A 163 -7.09 -16.20 -7.88
N LYS A 164 -7.77 -17.34 -7.68
CA LYS A 164 -8.48 -18.09 -8.74
C LYS A 164 -9.87 -17.51 -9.07
N CYS A 165 -10.37 -16.58 -8.27
CA CYS A 165 -11.62 -15.88 -8.53
C CYS A 165 -11.38 -14.65 -9.40
N LYS A 166 -12.34 -14.33 -10.26
CA LYS A 166 -12.38 -13.08 -11.02
C LYS A 166 -13.55 -12.25 -10.52
N ALA A 167 -13.24 -11.10 -9.94
CA ALA A 167 -14.25 -10.09 -9.65
C ALA A 167 -14.71 -9.40 -10.95
N SER A 168 -16.01 -9.15 -11.05
CA SER A 168 -16.58 -8.17 -11.95
C SER A 168 -16.29 -6.77 -11.42
N ASP A 169 -16.03 -5.80 -12.30
CA ASP A 169 -15.82 -4.39 -11.99
C ASP A 169 -16.60 -3.93 -10.75
N GLY A 170 -15.88 -3.81 -9.63
CA GLY A 170 -16.44 -3.41 -8.35
C GLY A 170 -17.04 -2.01 -8.44
N LYS A 171 -18.30 -1.85 -8.03
CA LYS A 171 -18.99 -0.56 -8.02
C LYS A 171 -19.00 0.02 -6.63
N ILE A 172 -18.42 1.21 -6.47
CA ILE A 172 -18.53 1.99 -5.24
C ILE A 172 -19.71 2.95 -5.39
N LYS A 173 -20.67 2.89 -4.48
CA LYS A 173 -21.82 3.81 -4.43
C LYS A 173 -22.23 4.03 -2.99
N ASN A 174 -22.47 5.28 -2.59
CA ASN A 174 -22.97 5.63 -1.26
C ASN A 174 -22.20 4.97 -0.10
N ASN A 175 -20.87 5.00 -0.16
CA ASN A 175 -20.00 4.35 0.83
C ASN A 175 -20.17 2.82 0.94
N GLN A 176 -20.68 2.18 -0.11
CA GLN A 176 -20.77 0.74 -0.24
C GLN A 176 -19.96 0.27 -1.43
N LEU A 177 -19.30 -0.88 -1.31
CA LEU A 177 -18.70 -1.60 -2.43
C LEU A 177 -19.56 -2.82 -2.77
N LEU A 178 -19.96 -2.92 -4.04
CA LEU A 178 -20.72 -4.04 -4.59
C LEU A 178 -19.87 -4.74 -5.66
N THR A 179 -19.66 -6.04 -5.52
CA THR A 179 -18.98 -6.83 -6.55
C THR A 179 -19.49 -8.26 -6.59
N LEU A 180 -19.45 -8.85 -7.79
CA LEU A 180 -19.74 -10.25 -8.03
C LEU A 180 -18.45 -10.94 -8.46
N LEU A 181 -18.08 -12.03 -7.82
CA LEU A 181 -16.93 -12.84 -8.19
C LEU A 181 -17.38 -14.16 -8.77
N THR A 182 -16.68 -14.61 -9.81
CA THR A 182 -16.81 -15.96 -10.35
C THR A 182 -15.51 -16.71 -10.14
N CYS A 183 -15.58 -17.87 -9.49
CA CYS A 183 -14.46 -18.75 -9.24
C CYS A 183 -14.66 -20.08 -9.96
N PHE A 184 -13.60 -20.61 -10.55
CA PHE A 184 -13.60 -21.90 -11.23
C PHE A 184 -12.55 -22.81 -10.61
N ASN A 185 -12.82 -24.12 -10.58
CA ASN A 185 -11.84 -25.14 -10.16
C ASN A 185 -11.24 -24.87 -8.77
N LEU A 186 -12.10 -24.55 -7.79
CA LEU A 186 -11.69 -24.43 -6.40
C LEU A 186 -11.45 -25.84 -5.82
N GLU A 187 -10.23 -26.09 -5.37
CA GLU A 187 -9.80 -27.37 -4.79
C GLU A 187 -10.25 -27.53 -3.32
N TYR A 188 -10.77 -26.45 -2.72
CA TYR A 188 -11.17 -26.40 -1.32
C TYR A 188 -12.49 -25.68 -1.17
N GLU A 189 -13.17 -25.97 -0.06
CA GLU A 189 -14.44 -25.34 0.26
C GLU A 189 -14.21 -23.92 0.79
N LEU A 190 -14.92 -22.95 0.22
CA LEU A 190 -14.89 -21.57 0.69
C LEU A 190 -15.60 -21.46 2.04
N ASN A 191 -14.86 -21.00 3.05
CA ASN A 191 -15.41 -20.70 4.37
C ASN A 191 -15.86 -19.24 4.41
N GLU A 192 -17.17 -19.04 4.50
CA GLU A 192 -17.79 -17.71 4.53
C GLU A 192 -17.27 -16.83 5.68
N ASN A 193 -17.07 -17.38 6.87
CA ASN A 193 -16.61 -16.60 8.03
C ASN A 193 -15.17 -16.12 7.83
N ILE A 194 -14.28 -16.97 7.31
CA ILE A 194 -12.89 -16.57 7.01
C ILE A 194 -12.86 -15.46 5.95
N ILE A 195 -13.74 -15.54 4.94
CA ILE A 195 -13.84 -14.51 3.91
C ILE A 195 -14.33 -13.20 4.51
N LYS A 196 -15.39 -13.24 5.34
CA LYS A 196 -15.90 -12.08 6.06
C LYS A 196 -14.81 -11.45 6.91
N ASP A 197 -14.09 -12.23 7.72
CA ASP A 197 -13.02 -11.74 8.59
C ASP A 197 -11.96 -10.97 7.80
N LYS A 198 -11.51 -11.48 6.66
CA LYS A 198 -10.55 -10.77 5.80
C LYS A 198 -11.12 -9.48 5.22
N LEU A 199 -12.37 -9.50 4.77
CA LEU A 199 -13.04 -8.34 4.19
C LEU A 199 -13.37 -7.25 5.23
N THR A 200 -13.34 -7.56 6.54
CA THR A 200 -13.55 -6.54 7.59
C THR A 200 -12.50 -5.42 7.57
N TYR A 201 -11.33 -5.69 6.98
CA TYR A 201 -10.32 -4.67 6.71
C TYR A 201 -10.89 -3.50 5.91
N LEU A 202 -11.80 -3.78 4.96
CA LEU A 202 -12.41 -2.79 4.08
C LEU A 202 -13.71 -2.17 4.62
N GLY A 203 -14.37 -2.77 5.61
CA GLY A 203 -15.67 -2.30 6.10
C GLY A 203 -16.49 -3.43 6.72
N THR A 204 -17.81 -3.40 6.59
CA THR A 204 -18.73 -4.42 7.13
C THR A 204 -19.24 -5.31 6.00
N PRO A 205 -18.73 -6.55 5.84
CA PRO A 205 -19.04 -7.39 4.70
C PRO A 205 -20.32 -8.23 4.88
N SER A 206 -21.14 -8.27 3.85
CA SER A 206 -22.21 -9.23 3.62
C SER A 206 -21.86 -10.04 2.37
N ILE A 207 -21.86 -11.37 2.49
CA ILE A 207 -21.53 -12.25 1.37
C ILE A 207 -22.67 -13.24 1.10
N SER A 208 -22.82 -13.63 -0.16
CA SER A 208 -23.72 -14.69 -0.59
C SER A 208 -22.98 -15.58 -1.58
N ILE A 209 -23.00 -16.89 -1.34
CA ILE A 209 -22.28 -17.88 -2.14
C ILE A 209 -23.31 -18.78 -2.84
N LYS A 210 -23.29 -18.79 -4.17
CA LYS A 210 -24.06 -19.73 -5.00
C LYS A 210 -23.11 -20.69 -5.70
N ARG A 211 -23.36 -21.99 -5.54
CA ARG A 211 -22.58 -23.04 -6.19
C ARG A 211 -23.38 -23.61 -7.35
N ASP A 212 -22.77 -23.65 -8.53
CA ASP A 212 -23.25 -24.42 -9.66
C ASP A 212 -22.37 -25.68 -9.80
N PRO A 213 -22.82 -26.83 -9.27
CA PRO A 213 -22.04 -28.06 -9.30
C PRO A 213 -21.84 -28.61 -10.72
N ASN A 214 -22.70 -28.26 -11.68
CA ASN A 214 -22.60 -28.76 -13.05
C ASN A 214 -21.47 -28.07 -13.84
N LEU A 215 -21.16 -26.82 -13.50
CA LEU A 215 -20.14 -26.01 -14.16
C LEU A 215 -18.84 -25.89 -13.37
N ASN A 216 -18.71 -26.59 -12.24
CA ASN A 216 -17.63 -26.43 -11.26
C ASN A 216 -17.34 -24.95 -10.95
N ARG A 217 -18.43 -24.18 -10.82
CA ARG A 217 -18.42 -22.72 -10.75
C ARG A 217 -19.03 -22.29 -9.43
N VAL A 218 -18.38 -21.33 -8.79
CA VAL A 218 -18.90 -20.66 -7.61
C VAL A 218 -19.05 -19.18 -7.89
N GLU A 219 -20.25 -18.66 -7.67
CA GLU A 219 -20.54 -17.24 -7.70
C GLU A 219 -20.59 -16.70 -6.28
N ILE A 220 -19.91 -15.57 -6.05
CA ILE A 220 -19.84 -14.93 -4.74
C ILE A 220 -20.28 -13.48 -4.92
N SER A 221 -21.41 -13.12 -4.34
CA SER A 221 -21.80 -11.72 -4.23
C SER A 221 -21.21 -11.15 -2.95
N VAL A 222 -20.48 -10.04 -3.06
CA VAL A 222 -19.90 -9.32 -1.92
C VAL A 222 -20.47 -7.91 -1.89
N ILE A 223 -20.96 -7.54 -0.71
CA ILE A 223 -21.41 -6.19 -0.38
C ILE A 223 -20.60 -5.76 0.84
N ILE A 224 -19.85 -4.66 0.73
CA ILE A 224 -19.15 -4.07 1.87
C ILE A 224 -19.87 -2.79 2.22
N ASN A 225 -20.52 -2.76 3.39
CA ASN A 225 -21.11 -1.56 3.96
C ASN A 225 -20.06 -0.77 4.74
N ASP A 226 -20.31 0.52 4.95
CA ASP A 226 -19.40 1.41 5.71
C ASP A 226 -17.95 1.32 5.20
N LEU A 227 -17.80 1.43 3.88
CA LEU A 227 -16.52 1.25 3.20
C LEU A 227 -15.47 2.20 3.80
N LYS A 228 -14.38 1.65 4.31
CA LYS A 228 -13.21 2.37 4.79
C LYS A 228 -12.34 2.78 3.60
N TYR A 229 -12.85 3.73 2.82
CA TYR A 229 -12.26 4.17 1.55
C TYR A 229 -10.77 4.54 1.70
N GLU A 230 -10.40 5.20 2.80
CA GLU A 230 -9.03 5.64 3.06
C GLU A 230 -8.03 4.49 3.18
N LYS A 231 -8.46 3.32 3.66
CA LYS A 231 -7.61 2.10 3.72
C LYS A 231 -7.32 1.49 2.34
N ILE A 232 -8.07 1.87 1.30
CA ILE A 232 -7.91 1.37 -0.08
C ILE A 232 -6.90 2.22 -0.85
N ILE A 233 -6.84 3.51 -0.55
CA ILE A 233 -5.97 4.50 -1.20
C ILE A 233 -4.51 4.01 -1.35
N PRO A 234 -3.83 3.53 -0.29
CA PRO A 234 -2.44 3.07 -0.42
C PRO A 234 -2.25 1.82 -1.28
N LEU A 235 -3.31 1.07 -1.57
CA LEU A 235 -3.25 -0.19 -2.29
C LEU A 235 -3.50 -0.03 -3.79
N VAL A 236 -4.38 0.89 -4.21
CA VAL A 236 -4.90 0.92 -5.58
C VAL A 236 -4.31 2.02 -6.47
N TRP A 237 -3.88 3.14 -5.89
CA TRP A 237 -3.27 4.29 -6.59
C TRP A 237 -4.06 4.81 -7.81
N THR A 238 -5.38 4.65 -7.81
CA THR A 238 -6.25 5.28 -8.80
C THR A 238 -7.38 6.02 -8.11
N LYS A 239 -8.00 6.96 -8.84
CA LYS A 239 -9.25 7.55 -8.37
C LYS A 239 -10.28 6.42 -8.34
N LEU A 240 -10.74 6.09 -7.13
CA LEU A 240 -11.87 5.20 -6.93
C LEU A 240 -13.14 6.07 -7.07
N ALA A 241 -13.43 6.48 -8.31
CA ALA A 241 -14.56 7.36 -8.66
C ALA A 241 -15.66 6.55 -9.35
#